data_AF-J5KAZ7-F1
#
_entry.id   AF-J5KAZ7-F1
#
_cell.length_a   1.000
_cell.length_b   1.000
_cell.length_c   1.000
_cell.angle_alpha   90.00
_cell.angle_beta   90.00
_cell.angle_gamma   90.00
#
_symmetry.space_group_name_H-M   'P 1'
#
loop_
_entity.id
_entity.type
_entity.pdbx_description
1 polymer ?
#
loop_
_entity_poly.entity_id
_entity_poly.type
_entity_poly.pdbx_seq_one_letter_code
_entity_poly.pdbx_strand_id
1 'polypeptide(L)'
;MNKYQVTLDSIKPFYKKNIDIYLSPPIHYRMRCEFSYKKKKYVMYDKNNKFILMDEFCLASKPIFKIQKKLLDLININENLSKNLFQINFRSNNENKILVSLIYRKPLIDDLITHLDELSKKLNISVNARSKKILLKTEKEDFYEIINVNKKNIKIYQSDKTFFQPNKYIYPKMYEFLMNNLFNVDDLLELYCGTGSFTLPLSNKFNKIFASENIESL
;
A
#
# COMPACT_ATOMS: atom_id res chain seq x y z
N MET A 1 13.69 2.83 25.24
CA MET A 1 12.55 3.72 25.56
C MET A 1 11.33 3.26 24.79
N ASN A 2 10.21 3.00 25.45
CA ASN A 2 8.97 2.62 24.78
C ASN A 2 8.46 3.84 24.01
N LYS A 3 8.47 3.80 22.66
CA LYS A 3 8.01 4.91 21.80
C LYS A 3 6.60 5.38 22.19
N TYR A 4 5.79 4.45 22.66
CA TYR A 4 4.44 4.69 23.16
C TYR A 4 4.41 5.65 24.36
N GLN A 5 5.24 5.40 25.37
CA GLN A 5 5.27 6.25 26.57
C GLN A 5 5.75 7.66 26.22
N VAL A 6 6.76 7.77 25.36
CA VAL A 6 7.26 9.06 24.85
C VAL A 6 6.14 9.85 24.16
N THR A 7 5.32 9.20 23.33
CA THR A 7 4.18 9.85 22.70
C THR A 7 3.13 10.30 23.72
N LEU A 8 2.73 9.44 24.66
CA LEU A 8 1.77 9.83 25.70
C LEU A 8 2.26 11.02 26.53
N ASP A 9 3.53 11.00 26.95
CA ASP A 9 4.13 12.06 27.74
C ASP A 9 4.15 13.39 26.97
N SER A 10 4.41 13.35 25.66
CA SER A 10 4.41 14.55 24.80
C SER A 10 3.04 15.19 24.63
N ILE A 11 1.96 14.40 24.69
CA ILE A 11 0.57 14.86 24.49
C ILE A 11 -0.05 15.34 25.81
N LYS A 12 0.39 14.79 26.95
CA LYS A 12 -0.15 15.06 28.29
C LYS A 12 -0.30 16.55 28.66
N PRO A 13 0.59 17.49 28.26
CA PRO A 13 0.40 18.92 28.52
C PRO A 13 -0.82 19.52 27.81
N PHE A 14 -1.23 18.95 26.67
CA PHE A 14 -2.25 19.49 25.77
C PHE A 14 -3.59 18.75 25.85
N TYR A 15 -3.57 17.47 26.22
CA TYR A 15 -4.78 16.63 26.28
C TYR A 15 -4.81 15.82 27.59
N LYS A 16 -5.83 16.08 28.41
CA LYS A 16 -5.93 15.56 29.78
C LYS A 16 -6.83 14.32 29.92
N LYS A 17 -7.59 13.96 28.87
CA LYS A 17 -8.45 12.78 28.89
C LYS A 17 -7.63 11.52 28.56
N ASN A 18 -8.20 10.37 28.86
CA ASN A 18 -7.65 9.10 28.40
C ASN A 18 -7.59 9.08 26.86
N ILE A 19 -6.51 8.51 26.34
CA ILE A 19 -6.29 8.36 24.91
C ILE A 19 -6.64 6.93 24.54
N ASP A 20 -7.56 6.75 23.59
CA ASP A 20 -7.90 5.44 23.05
C ASP A 20 -6.73 4.86 22.26
N ILE A 21 -6.40 3.59 22.52
CA ILE A 21 -5.23 2.93 21.96
C ILE A 21 -5.64 1.77 21.10
N TYR A 22 -5.32 1.88 19.82
CA TYR A 22 -5.61 0.86 18.83
C TYR A 22 -4.35 0.09 18.46
N LEU A 23 -4.25 -1.16 18.94
CA LEU A 23 -3.12 -2.02 18.64
C LEU A 23 -3.26 -2.71 17.28
N SER A 24 -2.12 -2.91 16.62
CA SER A 24 -1.97 -3.71 15.41
C SER A 24 -1.15 -4.97 15.73
N PRO A 25 -1.38 -6.10 15.05
CA PRO A 25 -0.53 -7.27 15.17
C PRO A 25 0.95 -6.92 14.87
N PRO A 26 1.92 -7.60 15.51
CA PRO A 26 3.35 -7.30 15.33
C PRO A 26 3.91 -7.80 13.99
N ILE A 27 3.18 -8.67 13.28
CA ILE A 27 3.53 -9.24 11.98
C ILE A 27 2.33 -9.17 11.04
N HIS A 28 2.57 -9.29 9.74
CA HIS A 28 1.53 -9.35 8.72
C HIS A 28 0.53 -8.18 8.65
N TYR A 29 0.93 -7.01 9.13
CA TYR A 29 0.07 -5.83 9.11
C TYR A 29 0.28 -4.94 7.87
N ARG A 30 1.43 -5.04 7.20
CA ARG A 30 1.86 -4.06 6.19
C ARG A 30 1.39 -4.43 4.78
N MET A 31 0.40 -3.71 4.28
CA MET A 31 -0.21 -3.87 2.96
C MET A 31 0.61 -3.25 1.83
N ARG A 32 1.59 -2.38 2.15
CA ARG A 32 2.53 -1.77 1.20
C ARG A 32 3.96 -2.08 1.61
N CYS A 33 4.71 -2.70 0.73
CA CYS A 33 6.13 -3.00 0.94
C CYS A 33 6.94 -2.61 -0.30
N GLU A 34 8.09 -1.98 -0.10
CA GLU A 34 8.96 -1.52 -1.18
C GLU A 34 10.37 -2.01 -0.90
N PHE A 35 10.97 -2.68 -1.88
CA PHE A 35 12.29 -3.28 -1.74
C PHE A 35 13.14 -2.88 -2.92
N SER A 36 14.38 -2.44 -2.66
CA SER A 36 15.40 -2.46 -3.71
C SER A 36 15.64 -3.92 -4.13
N TYR A 37 16.07 -4.14 -5.37
CA TYR A 37 16.46 -5.45 -5.88
C TYR A 37 17.96 -5.45 -6.19
N LYS A 38 18.72 -6.28 -5.47
CA LYS A 38 20.17 -6.45 -5.67
C LYS A 38 20.57 -7.87 -5.34
N LYS A 39 21.61 -8.39 -6.01
CA LYS A 39 22.15 -9.74 -5.78
C LYS A 39 21.06 -10.82 -5.77
N LYS A 40 20.06 -10.69 -6.65
CA LYS A 40 18.92 -11.62 -6.76
C LYS A 40 18.05 -11.72 -5.49
N LYS A 41 18.04 -10.68 -4.65
CA LYS A 41 17.33 -10.62 -3.35
C LYS A 41 16.57 -9.30 -3.20
N TYR A 42 15.58 -9.30 -2.31
CA TYR A 42 14.99 -8.07 -1.79
C TYR A 42 15.99 -7.35 -0.89
N VAL A 43 15.97 -6.02 -0.92
CA VAL A 43 16.89 -5.18 -0.16
C VAL A 43 16.16 -4.07 0.56
N MET A 44 16.40 -3.98 1.86
CA MET A 44 16.15 -2.82 2.69
C MET A 44 17.48 -2.25 3.19
N TYR A 45 17.46 -1.05 3.76
CA TYR A 45 18.65 -0.40 4.32
C TYR A 45 18.45 -0.20 5.83
N ASP A 46 19.51 -0.44 6.60
CA ASP A 46 19.52 -0.09 8.01
C ASP A 46 19.75 1.41 8.23
N LYS A 47 19.78 1.82 9.50
CA LYS A 47 20.03 3.22 9.91
C LYS A 47 21.38 3.78 9.45
N ASN A 48 22.33 2.93 9.06
CA ASN A 48 23.66 3.30 8.59
C ASN A 48 23.78 3.17 7.06
N ASN A 49 22.65 3.05 6.34
CA ASN A 49 22.60 2.81 4.90
C ASN A 49 23.27 1.51 4.44
N LYS A 50 23.47 0.54 5.34
CA LYS A 50 23.95 -0.80 4.95
C LYS A 50 22.77 -1.61 4.42
N PHE A 51 22.96 -2.25 3.27
CA PHE A 51 21.91 -3.09 2.69
C PHE A 51 21.74 -4.39 3.49
N ILE A 52 20.49 -4.78 3.68
CA ILE A 52 20.06 -6.06 4.26
C ILE A 52 19.39 -6.86 3.15
N LEU A 53 19.95 -8.03 2.83
CA LEU A 53 19.40 -8.97 1.86
C LEU A 53 18.34 -9.83 2.54
N MET A 54 17.20 -10.04 1.88
CA MET A 54 16.15 -10.91 2.38
C MET A 54 15.39 -11.60 1.24
N ASP A 55 14.83 -12.76 1.55
CA ASP A 55 13.89 -13.49 0.68
C ASP A 55 12.43 -13.21 1.04
N GLU A 56 12.20 -12.86 2.31
CA GLU A 56 10.87 -12.70 2.88
C GLU A 56 10.88 -11.55 3.90
N PHE A 57 9.72 -10.94 4.11
CA PHE A 57 9.53 -9.84 5.05
C PHE A 57 8.27 -10.08 5.87
N CYS A 58 8.43 -10.59 7.10
CA CYS A 58 7.32 -11.05 7.94
C CYS A 58 6.30 -9.95 8.33
N LEU A 59 6.65 -8.68 8.19
CA LEU A 59 5.72 -7.57 8.43
C LEU A 59 4.75 -7.37 7.25
N ALA A 60 5.10 -7.84 6.05
CA ALA A 60 4.21 -7.81 4.89
C ALA A 60 2.94 -8.61 5.18
N SER A 61 1.80 -8.09 4.70
CA SER A 61 0.50 -8.74 4.84
C SER A 61 0.56 -10.21 4.41
N LYS A 62 -0.26 -11.05 5.04
CA LYS A 62 -0.31 -12.50 4.73
C LYS A 62 -0.35 -12.82 3.22
N PRO A 63 -1.16 -12.17 2.38
CA PRO A 63 -1.15 -12.46 0.94
C PRO A 63 0.19 -12.15 0.28
N ILE A 64 0.83 -11.02 0.61
CA ILE A 64 2.17 -10.68 0.09
C ILE A 64 3.18 -11.71 0.58
N PHE A 65 3.25 -11.95 1.89
CA PHE A 65 4.23 -12.86 2.51
C PHE A 65 4.22 -14.24 1.85
N LYS A 66 3.03 -14.79 1.56
CA LYS A 66 2.87 -16.10 0.91
C LYS A 66 3.51 -16.20 -0.49
N ILE A 67 3.63 -15.09 -1.21
CA ILE A 67 4.15 -15.10 -2.59
C ILE A 67 5.61 -14.64 -2.70
N GLN A 68 6.17 -13.97 -1.67
CA GLN A 68 7.45 -13.26 -1.78
C GLN A 68 8.58 -14.14 -2.31
N LYS A 69 8.80 -15.29 -1.67
CA LYS A 69 9.87 -16.20 -2.07
C LYS A 69 9.68 -16.74 -3.49
N LYS A 70 8.47 -17.22 -3.81
CA LYS A 70 8.15 -17.76 -5.14
C LYS A 70 8.26 -16.70 -6.24
N LEU A 71 7.83 -15.47 -5.97
CA LEU A 71 7.98 -14.34 -6.90
C LEU A 71 9.46 -14.05 -7.16
N LEU A 72 10.28 -14.00 -6.11
CA LEU A 72 11.71 -13.75 -6.22
C LEU A 72 12.40 -14.83 -7.06
N ASP A 73 12.09 -16.10 -6.81
CA ASP A 73 12.62 -17.23 -7.58
C ASP A 73 12.25 -17.13 -9.06
N LEU A 74 10.97 -16.84 -9.38
CA LEU A 74 10.49 -16.69 -10.76
C LEU A 74 11.15 -15.51 -11.50
N ILE A 75 11.38 -14.38 -10.80
CA ILE A 75 12.13 -13.24 -11.36
C ILE A 75 13.59 -13.64 -11.62
N ASN A 76 14.22 -14.37 -10.69
CA ASN A 76 15.64 -14.69 -10.75
C ASN A 76 16.02 -15.69 -11.85
N ILE A 77 15.10 -16.56 -12.27
CA ILE A 77 15.30 -17.52 -13.37
C ILE A 77 14.97 -16.93 -14.74
N ASN A 78 14.28 -15.77 -14.79
CA ASN A 78 13.91 -15.09 -16.03
C ASN A 78 14.78 -13.83 -16.20
N GLU A 79 15.74 -13.88 -17.12
CA GLU A 79 16.63 -12.74 -17.37
C GLU A 79 15.87 -11.51 -17.87
N ASN A 80 14.82 -11.67 -18.68
CA ASN A 80 14.02 -10.55 -19.18
C ASN A 80 13.33 -9.77 -18.03
N LEU A 81 12.92 -10.46 -16.96
CA LEU A 81 12.35 -9.83 -15.76
C LEU A 81 13.41 -9.24 -14.83
N SER A 82 14.56 -9.90 -14.65
CA SER A 82 15.56 -9.47 -13.67
C SER A 82 16.54 -8.41 -14.21
N LYS A 83 16.73 -8.35 -15.53
CA LYS A 83 17.68 -7.44 -16.17
C LYS A 83 17.25 -5.97 -15.99
N ASN A 84 18.13 -5.18 -15.39
CA ASN A 84 17.88 -3.77 -15.03
C ASN A 84 16.74 -3.52 -14.03
N LEU A 85 16.18 -4.57 -13.42
CA LEU A 85 15.24 -4.45 -12.32
C LEU A 85 15.95 -3.79 -11.14
N PHE A 86 15.33 -2.76 -10.57
CA PHE A 86 15.93 -1.95 -9.51
C PHE A 86 15.13 -2.02 -8.21
N GLN A 87 13.80 -2.10 -8.30
CA GLN A 87 12.93 -2.08 -7.14
C GLN A 87 11.67 -2.89 -7.41
N ILE A 88 11.16 -3.54 -6.37
CA ILE A 88 9.93 -4.34 -6.39
C ILE A 88 9.01 -3.78 -5.31
N ASN A 89 7.83 -3.32 -5.73
CA ASN A 89 6.81 -2.79 -4.85
C ASN A 89 5.63 -3.75 -4.78
N PHE A 90 5.12 -3.96 -3.57
CA PHE A 90 3.96 -4.78 -3.30
C PHE A 90 2.84 -3.93 -2.73
N ARG A 91 1.63 -4.20 -3.18
CA ARG A 91 0.39 -3.76 -2.59
C ARG A 91 -0.53 -4.96 -2.42
N SER A 92 -1.26 -5.00 -1.32
CA SER A 92 -2.39 -5.91 -1.14
C SER A 92 -3.59 -5.11 -0.68
N ASN A 93 -4.80 -5.55 -1.01
CA ASN A 93 -6.03 -4.95 -0.49
C ASN A 93 -6.67 -5.83 0.59
N ASN A 94 -7.80 -5.38 1.16
CA ASN A 94 -8.54 -6.18 2.14
C ASN A 94 -9.17 -7.46 1.59
N GLU A 95 -9.44 -7.53 0.29
CA GLU A 95 -9.88 -8.75 -0.43
C GLU A 95 -8.73 -9.74 -0.71
N ASN A 96 -7.52 -9.46 -0.24
CA ASN A 96 -6.30 -10.25 -0.46
C ASN A 96 -5.82 -10.30 -1.92
N LYS A 97 -6.32 -9.41 -2.80
CA LYS A 97 -5.71 -9.18 -4.12
C LYS A 97 -4.33 -8.56 -3.93
N ILE A 98 -3.42 -8.84 -4.86
CA ILE A 98 -2.03 -8.38 -4.80
C ILE A 98 -1.69 -7.68 -6.12
N LEU A 99 -1.12 -6.49 -6.02
CA LEU A 99 -0.47 -5.79 -7.11
C LEU A 99 1.03 -5.75 -6.85
N VAL A 100 1.81 -6.28 -7.78
CA VAL A 100 3.28 -6.17 -7.79
C VAL A 100 3.70 -5.19 -8.86
N SER A 101 4.53 -4.21 -8.54
CA SER A 101 5.12 -3.29 -9.51
C SER A 101 6.63 -3.48 -9.57
N LEU A 102 7.12 -3.92 -10.73
CA LEU A 102 8.52 -4.09 -11.06
C LEU A 102 9.05 -2.78 -11.66
N ILE A 103 10.05 -2.17 -11.00
CA ILE A 103 10.57 -0.86 -11.38
C ILE A 103 11.95 -1.00 -12.01
N TYR A 104 12.10 -0.52 -13.24
CA TYR A 104 13.29 -0.65 -14.07
C TYR A 104 13.97 0.70 -14.29
N ARG A 105 15.31 0.69 -14.38
CA ARG A 105 16.11 1.89 -14.67
C ARG A 105 16.16 2.24 -16.15
N LYS A 106 15.98 1.25 -17.03
CA LYS A 106 16.00 1.43 -18.48
C LYS A 106 14.57 1.42 -19.03
N PRO A 107 14.33 2.02 -20.22
CA PRO A 107 13.05 1.91 -20.92
C PRO A 107 12.63 0.45 -21.05
N LEU A 108 11.33 0.21 -20.93
CA LEU A 108 10.76 -1.13 -21.13
C LEU A 108 10.72 -1.42 -22.64
N ILE A 109 10.93 -2.68 -22.99
CA ILE A 109 10.74 -3.22 -24.35
C ILE A 109 9.43 -4.00 -24.39
N ASP A 110 8.78 -4.04 -25.56
CA ASP A 110 7.44 -4.62 -25.70
C ASP A 110 7.39 -6.12 -25.34
N ASP A 111 8.47 -6.88 -25.58
CA ASP A 111 8.55 -8.32 -25.27
C ASP A 111 8.47 -8.62 -23.76
N LEU A 112 8.65 -7.61 -22.88
CA LEU A 112 8.53 -7.79 -21.44
C LEU A 112 7.11 -8.19 -21.01
N ILE A 113 6.07 -7.74 -21.73
CA ILE A 113 4.68 -7.96 -21.32
C ILE A 113 4.32 -9.45 -21.23
N THR A 114 4.81 -10.25 -22.17
CA THR A 114 4.58 -11.71 -22.20
C THR A 114 5.09 -12.38 -20.92
N HIS A 115 6.27 -11.97 -20.46
CA HIS A 115 6.84 -12.49 -19.21
C HIS A 115 6.11 -11.99 -17.96
N LEU A 116 5.58 -10.77 -17.98
CA LEU A 116 4.74 -10.26 -16.89
C LEU A 116 3.43 -11.05 -16.82
N ASP A 117 2.79 -11.33 -17.95
CA ASP A 117 1.54 -12.10 -18.02
C ASP A 117 1.73 -13.54 -17.51
N GLU A 118 2.83 -14.20 -17.88
CA GLU A 118 3.18 -15.50 -17.33
C GLU A 118 3.37 -15.46 -15.81
N LEU A 119 4.07 -14.43 -15.31
CA LEU A 119 4.30 -14.24 -13.88
C LEU A 119 2.99 -14.01 -13.13
N SER A 120 2.15 -13.14 -13.67
CA SER A 120 0.81 -12.81 -13.19
C SER A 120 -0.06 -14.07 -13.06
N LYS A 121 -0.14 -14.89 -14.12
CA LYS A 121 -0.89 -16.15 -14.13
C LYS A 121 -0.34 -17.18 -13.14
N LYS A 122 0.99 -17.38 -13.07
CA LYS A 122 1.64 -18.37 -12.18
C LYS A 122 1.42 -18.10 -10.69
N LEU A 123 1.21 -16.83 -10.34
CA LEU A 123 1.03 -16.38 -8.96
C LEU A 123 -0.39 -15.92 -8.64
N ASN A 124 -1.25 -15.79 -9.65
CA ASN A 124 -2.60 -15.23 -9.54
C ASN A 124 -2.59 -13.82 -8.91
N ILE A 125 -1.82 -12.91 -9.51
CA ILE A 125 -1.63 -11.52 -9.05
C ILE A 125 -1.64 -10.55 -10.23
N SER A 126 -1.93 -9.27 -9.98
CA SER A 126 -1.70 -8.19 -10.96
C SER A 126 -0.21 -7.81 -10.96
N VAL A 127 0.38 -7.61 -12.15
CA VAL A 127 1.77 -7.18 -12.28
C VAL A 127 1.85 -5.94 -13.16
N ASN A 128 2.58 -4.93 -12.67
CA ASN A 128 2.97 -3.76 -13.45
C ASN A 128 4.48 -3.81 -13.69
N ALA A 129 4.92 -3.34 -14.86
CA ALA A 129 6.30 -2.93 -15.07
C ALA A 129 6.34 -1.42 -15.34
N ARG A 130 7.23 -0.72 -14.63
CA ARG A 130 7.41 0.72 -14.78
C ARG A 130 8.85 1.05 -15.12
N SER A 131 9.02 1.96 -16.07
CA SER A 131 10.25 2.72 -16.25
C SER A 131 9.91 4.21 -16.38
N LYS A 132 10.89 5.06 -16.73
CA LYS A 132 10.63 6.49 -16.94
C LYS A 132 9.57 6.67 -18.04
N LYS A 133 8.41 7.24 -17.67
CA LYS A 133 7.24 7.53 -18.53
C LYS A 133 6.49 6.32 -19.12
N ILE A 134 6.93 5.08 -18.91
CA ILE A 134 6.29 3.88 -19.45
C ILE A 134 5.71 3.05 -18.30
N LEU A 135 4.47 2.60 -18.46
CA LEU A 135 3.78 1.66 -17.57
C LEU A 135 3.15 0.55 -18.42
N LEU A 136 3.57 -0.69 -18.17
CA LEU A 136 2.92 -1.89 -18.68
C LEU A 136 2.13 -2.54 -17.54
N LYS A 137 0.91 -3.02 -17.83
CA LYS A 137 0.02 -3.68 -16.86
C LYS A 137 -0.45 -5.01 -17.43
N THR A 138 -0.45 -6.07 -16.62
CA THR A 138 -1.05 -7.38 -17.01
C THR A 138 -2.56 -7.38 -16.88
N GLU A 139 -3.10 -6.64 -15.90
CA GLU A 139 -4.54 -6.45 -15.73
C GLU A 139 -4.99 -5.11 -16.36
N LYS A 140 -6.14 -5.16 -17.04
CA LYS A 140 -6.81 -3.97 -17.58
C LYS A 140 -7.61 -3.23 -16.51
N GLU A 141 -8.08 -3.95 -15.49
CA GLU A 141 -8.79 -3.35 -14.38
C GLU A 141 -7.82 -2.64 -13.42
N ASP A 142 -8.31 -1.57 -12.83
CA ASP A 142 -7.60 -0.83 -11.80
C ASP A 142 -7.62 -1.57 -10.46
N PHE A 143 -6.64 -1.29 -9.61
CA PHE A 143 -6.55 -1.88 -8.28
C PHE A 143 -7.34 -1.03 -7.27
N TYR A 144 -8.14 -1.67 -6.43
CA TYR A 144 -9.04 -0.97 -5.50
C TYR A 144 -8.94 -1.54 -4.08
N GLU A 145 -9.03 -0.65 -3.09
CA GLU A 145 -9.44 -1.01 -1.74
C GLU A 145 -10.96 -0.95 -1.66
N ILE A 146 -11.59 -1.93 -1.02
CA ILE A 146 -13.05 -1.97 -0.87
C ILE A 146 -13.39 -1.63 0.57
N ILE A 147 -14.24 -0.64 0.82
CA ILE A 147 -14.66 -0.32 2.19
C ILE A 147 -16.16 -0.50 2.29
N ASN A 148 -16.58 -1.28 3.29
CA ASN A 148 -17.99 -1.49 3.59
C ASN A 148 -18.47 -0.40 4.53
N VAL A 149 -19.30 0.50 4.02
CA VAL A 149 -19.93 1.58 4.79
C VAL A 149 -21.43 1.47 4.65
N ASN A 150 -22.15 1.25 5.75
CA ASN A 150 -23.63 1.21 5.79
C ASN A 150 -24.24 0.31 4.68
N LYS A 151 -23.72 -0.92 4.54
CA LYS A 151 -24.12 -1.91 3.51
C LYS A 151 -23.83 -1.49 2.05
N LYS A 152 -23.05 -0.43 1.82
CA LYS A 152 -22.53 -0.05 0.50
C LYS A 152 -21.04 -0.36 0.42
N ASN A 153 -20.61 -0.85 -0.74
CA ASN A 153 -19.21 -1.12 -1.03
C ASN A 153 -18.64 0.09 -1.77
N ILE A 154 -17.74 0.81 -1.11
CA ILE A 154 -17.02 1.94 -1.69
C ILE A 154 -15.71 1.43 -2.25
N LYS A 155 -15.46 1.69 -3.53
CA LYS A 155 -14.18 1.39 -4.19
C LYS A 155 -13.27 2.61 -4.09
N ILE A 156 -12.09 2.44 -3.52
CA ILE A 156 -11.07 3.47 -3.42
C ILE A 156 -9.90 3.07 -4.31
N TYR A 157 -9.67 3.87 -5.35
CA TYR A 157 -8.63 3.61 -6.33
C TYR A 157 -7.24 3.58 -5.68
N GLN A 158 -6.41 2.64 -6.14
CA GLN A 158 -5.02 2.54 -5.78
C GLN A 158 -4.18 2.31 -7.03
N SER A 159 -3.18 3.16 -7.25
CA SER A 159 -2.12 2.92 -8.22
C SER A 159 -0.81 2.64 -7.50
N ASP A 160 0.24 2.30 -8.22
CA ASP A 160 1.57 2.18 -7.64
C ASP A 160 2.14 3.52 -7.11
N LYS A 161 1.57 4.66 -7.55
CA LYS A 161 1.94 6.01 -7.09
C LYS A 161 1.11 6.53 -5.92
N THR A 162 -0.13 6.07 -5.73
CA THR A 162 -1.02 6.65 -4.73
C THR A 162 -0.57 6.31 -3.32
N PHE A 163 -0.73 7.25 -2.39
CA PHE A 163 -0.61 6.95 -0.97
C PHE A 163 -1.86 6.22 -0.47
N PHE A 164 -1.67 5.26 0.44
CA PHE A 164 -2.75 4.65 1.21
C PHE A 164 -2.21 4.18 2.56
N GLN A 165 -3.12 4.01 3.52
CA GLN A 165 -2.75 3.57 4.86
C GLN A 165 -2.16 2.15 4.82
N PRO A 166 -0.89 1.96 5.19
CA PRO A 166 -0.21 0.69 4.95
C PRO A 166 -0.58 -0.39 5.97
N ASN A 167 -1.33 -0.07 7.04
CA ASN A 167 -1.64 -1.02 8.10
C ASN A 167 -3.08 -1.55 7.97
N LYS A 168 -3.21 -2.82 7.59
CA LYS A 168 -4.48 -3.52 7.37
C LYS A 168 -5.45 -3.42 8.55
N TYR A 169 -4.92 -3.40 9.76
CA TYR A 169 -5.70 -3.52 10.98
C TYR A 169 -6.01 -2.18 11.64
N ILE A 170 -5.28 -1.12 11.29
CA ILE A 170 -5.46 0.21 11.87
C ILE A 170 -6.40 1.06 11.03
N TYR A 171 -6.31 0.97 9.71
CA TYR A 171 -7.15 1.81 8.84
C TYR A 171 -8.66 1.66 9.10
N PRO A 172 -9.23 0.45 9.24
CA PRO A 172 -10.64 0.30 9.61
C PRO A 172 -10.98 0.91 10.99
N LYS A 173 -10.05 0.85 11.95
CA LYS A 173 -10.23 1.42 13.29
C LYS A 173 -10.21 2.94 13.28
N MET A 174 -9.39 3.56 12.42
CA MET A 174 -9.41 5.01 12.20
C MET A 174 -10.78 5.46 11.68
N TYR A 175 -11.35 4.70 10.75
CA TYR A 175 -12.68 4.98 10.23
C TYR A 175 -13.76 4.80 11.30
N GLU A 176 -13.75 3.71 12.05
CA GLU A 176 -14.67 3.48 13.17
C GLU A 176 -14.59 4.60 14.21
N PHE A 177 -13.37 5.04 14.56
CA PHE A 177 -13.15 6.16 15.46
C PHE A 177 -13.84 7.44 14.95
N LEU A 178 -13.66 7.79 13.67
CA LEU A 178 -14.32 8.96 13.09
C LEU A 178 -15.85 8.82 13.14
N MET A 179 -16.37 7.66 12.77
CA MET A 179 -17.82 7.40 12.75
C MET A 179 -18.47 7.50 14.14
N ASN A 180 -17.72 7.16 15.19
CA ASN A 180 -18.16 7.21 16.58
C ASN A 180 -17.96 8.57 17.25
N ASN A 181 -17.30 9.53 16.59
CA ASN A 181 -17.04 10.86 17.16
C ASN A 181 -17.64 12.01 16.35
N LEU A 182 -18.11 11.74 15.12
CA LEU A 182 -18.78 12.72 14.27
C LEU A 182 -20.31 12.62 14.45
N PHE A 183 -20.86 13.55 15.22
CA PHE A 183 -22.29 13.70 15.48
C PHE A 183 -22.76 15.11 15.09
N ASN A 184 -23.95 15.22 14.49
CA ASN A 184 -24.56 16.49 14.10
C ASN A 184 -23.60 17.41 13.31
N VAL A 185 -22.91 16.82 12.33
CA VAL A 185 -21.98 17.53 11.45
C VAL A 185 -22.70 17.97 10.18
N ASP A 186 -22.37 19.16 9.67
CA ASP A 186 -22.98 19.72 8.45
C ASP A 186 -22.13 19.41 7.21
N ASP A 187 -21.08 20.20 6.95
CA ASP A 187 -20.20 20.07 5.78
C ASP A 187 -18.77 19.68 6.20
N LEU A 188 -18.03 19.04 5.30
CA LEU A 188 -16.62 18.64 5.51
C LEU A 188 -15.67 19.40 4.58
N LEU A 189 -14.60 19.95 5.15
CA LEU A 189 -13.39 20.34 4.43
C LEU A 189 -12.27 19.35 4.74
N GLU A 190 -11.81 18.61 3.74
CA GLU A 190 -10.66 17.70 3.86
C GLU A 190 -9.48 18.24 3.05
N LEU A 191 -8.34 18.41 3.73
CA LEU A 191 -7.08 18.84 3.11
C LEU A 191 -6.17 17.63 2.91
N TYR A 192 -5.52 17.53 1.75
CA TYR A 192 -4.65 16.42 1.37
C TYR A 192 -5.36 15.06 1.42
N CYS A 193 -6.51 14.98 0.76
CA CYS A 193 -7.38 13.79 0.82
C CYS A 193 -6.80 12.55 0.12
N GLY A 194 -5.70 12.68 -0.63
CA GLY A 194 -5.11 11.61 -1.40
C GLY A 194 -6.10 11.04 -2.41
N THR A 195 -6.33 9.73 -2.33
CA THR A 195 -7.33 9.05 -3.16
C THR A 195 -8.75 9.12 -2.57
N GLY A 196 -9.00 10.03 -1.63
CA GLY A 196 -10.27 10.12 -0.91
C GLY A 196 -10.47 9.00 0.11
N SER A 197 -9.39 8.53 0.74
CA SER A 197 -9.45 7.41 1.70
C SER A 197 -10.43 7.65 2.86
N PHE A 198 -10.52 8.88 3.38
CA PHE A 198 -11.54 9.24 4.38
C PHE A 198 -12.74 9.94 3.76
N THR A 199 -12.52 10.77 2.74
CA THR A 199 -13.57 11.49 2.00
C THR A 199 -14.69 10.57 1.53
N LEU A 200 -14.34 9.50 0.81
CA LEU A 200 -15.33 8.63 0.17
C LEU A 200 -16.14 7.86 1.22
N PRO A 201 -15.52 7.21 2.24
CA PRO A 201 -16.28 6.58 3.32
C PRO A 201 -17.18 7.53 4.12
N LEU A 202 -16.72 8.76 4.35
CA LEU A 202 -17.49 9.77 5.10
C LEU A 202 -18.55 10.49 4.27
N SER A 203 -18.65 10.21 2.97
CA SER A 203 -19.56 10.90 2.04
C SER A 203 -21.04 10.87 2.44
N ASN A 204 -21.46 9.92 3.28
CA ASN A 204 -22.84 9.81 3.75
C ASN A 204 -23.11 10.51 5.10
N LYS A 205 -22.09 11.11 5.72
CA LYS A 205 -22.19 11.80 7.01
C LYS A 205 -22.36 13.31 6.89
N PHE A 206 -21.98 13.89 5.75
CA PHE A 206 -21.96 15.33 5.54
C PHE A 206 -22.85 15.72 4.37
N ASN A 207 -23.42 16.93 4.39
CA ASN A 207 -24.28 17.46 3.34
C ASN A 207 -23.47 17.82 2.10
N LYS A 208 -22.32 18.49 2.28
CA LYS A 208 -21.34 18.79 1.25
C LYS A 208 -19.93 18.46 1.72
N ILE A 209 -19.09 18.08 0.77
CA ILE A 209 -17.67 17.82 1.03
C ILE A 209 -16.83 18.60 0.02
N PHE A 210 -15.91 19.40 0.53
CA PHE A 210 -14.82 19.98 -0.24
C PHE A 210 -13.53 19.24 0.12
N ALA A 211 -12.96 18.51 -0.83
CA ALA A 211 -11.72 17.76 -0.62
C ALA A 211 -10.64 18.29 -1.57
N SER A 212 -9.45 18.56 -1.03
CA SER A 212 -8.32 19.09 -1.81
C SER A 212 -7.14 18.11 -1.83
N GLU A 213 -6.47 18.04 -2.97
CA GLU A 213 -5.29 17.22 -3.22
C GLU A 213 -4.38 17.94 -4.23
N ASN A 214 -3.06 17.80 -4.10
CA ASN A 214 -2.08 18.49 -4.94
C ASN A 214 -1.32 17.54 -5.88
N ILE A 215 -1.51 16.23 -5.76
CA ILE A 215 -0.91 15.22 -6.64
C ILE A 215 -1.93 14.73 -7.66
N GLU A 216 -1.64 14.95 -8.95
CA GLU A 216 -2.36 14.29 -10.04
C GLU A 216 -1.89 12.83 -10.12
N SER A 217 -2.76 11.90 -9.68
CA SER A 217 -2.43 10.48 -9.55
C SER A 217 -2.82 9.62 -10.76
N LEU A 218 -3.36 10.24 -11.82
CA LEU A 218 -3.78 9.59 -13.07
C LEU A 218 -2.63 9.49 -14.08
#